data_AF-A0A6I9XFN3-F1
#
_entry.id   AF-A0A6I9XFN3-F1
#
_cell.length_a   1.000
_cell.length_b   1.000
_cell.length_c   1.000
_cell.angle_alpha   90.00
_cell.angle_beta   90.00
_cell.angle_gamma   90.00
#
_symmetry.space_group_name_H-M   'P 1'
#
loop_
_entity.id
_entity.type
_entity.pdbx_description
1 polymer ?
#
loop_
_entity_poly.entity_id
_entity_poly.type
_entity_poly.pdbx_seq_one_letter_code
_entity_poly.pdbx_strand_id
1 'polypeptide(L)'
;MMIITQKITSLAYEIYDGMFRKEEELLPSQRCLAVRRMPSLLEYLSYNCNFMGILAGPLCSYKDYITFIEGRSYQLTQSEANGKEEIKYEQTDPSPNIAVAQKLVVCGLSLLFHMTVSKTFPVEYNIDDQFRATASFPTKIIYLYLSLMAARPKYYFAWTLAEAINNAAGFGFRGYDKNGVPHWDLISNLRILHIEVS
;
A
#
# COMPACT_ATOMS: atom_id res chain seq x y z
N MET A 1 9.63 -11.58 0.74
CA MET A 1 8.96 -12.86 1.04
C MET A 1 7.51 -12.66 1.48
N MET A 2 7.23 -11.82 2.50
CA MET A 2 5.85 -11.57 2.99
C MET A 2 4.85 -11.12 1.91
N ILE A 3 5.19 -10.12 1.09
CA ILE A 3 4.28 -9.56 0.09
C ILE A 3 3.91 -10.58 -0.99
N ILE A 4 4.87 -11.38 -1.46
CA ILE A 4 4.61 -12.41 -2.49
C ILE A 4 3.63 -13.45 -1.94
N THR A 5 3.85 -13.94 -0.72
CA THR A 5 2.91 -14.88 -0.07
C THR A 5 1.51 -14.28 0.01
N GLN A 6 1.39 -13.03 0.44
CA GLN A 6 0.10 -12.34 0.51
C GLN A 6 -0.57 -12.25 -0.87
N LYS A 7 0.18 -11.88 -1.91
CA LYS A 7 -0.33 -11.77 -3.28
C LYS A 7 -0.82 -13.09 -3.85
N ILE A 8 -0.08 -14.18 -3.61
CA ILE A 8 -0.46 -15.53 -4.04
C ILE A 8 -1.73 -15.98 -3.31
N THR A 9 -1.79 -15.80 -1.99
CA THR A 9 -2.96 -16.15 -1.19
C THR A 9 -4.19 -15.34 -1.60
N SER A 10 -4.05 -14.01 -1.75
CA SER A 10 -5.13 -13.13 -2.22
C SER A 10 -5.64 -13.57 -3.59
N LEU A 11 -4.75 -13.83 -4.55
CA LEU A 11 -5.14 -14.30 -5.88
C LEU A 11 -5.88 -15.64 -5.82
N ALA A 12 -5.46 -16.57 -4.95
CA ALA A 12 -6.17 -17.83 -4.79
C ALA A 12 -7.61 -17.62 -4.32
N TYR A 13 -7.85 -16.72 -3.36
CA TYR A 13 -9.20 -16.36 -2.92
C TYR A 13 -9.99 -15.62 -4.00
N GLU A 14 -9.37 -14.67 -4.72
CA GLU A 14 -10.01 -13.92 -5.80
C GLU A 14 -10.46 -14.84 -6.95
N ILE A 15 -9.66 -15.86 -7.28
CA ILE A 15 -10.00 -16.91 -8.25
C ILE A 15 -11.14 -17.77 -7.73
N TYR A 16 -11.09 -18.17 -6.45
CA TYR A 16 -12.15 -18.96 -5.85
C TYR A 16 -13.50 -18.22 -5.86
N ASP A 17 -13.49 -16.96 -5.44
CA ASP A 17 -14.67 -16.09 -5.45
C ASP A 17 -15.20 -15.87 -6.88
N GLY A 18 -14.33 -15.79 -7.89
CA GLY A 18 -14.74 -15.53 -9.28
C GLY A 18 -15.18 -16.75 -10.10
N MET A 19 -14.65 -17.94 -9.82
CA MET A 19 -14.92 -19.14 -10.63
C MET A 19 -15.86 -20.15 -9.95
N PHE A 20 -15.93 -20.16 -8.61
CA PHE A 20 -16.64 -21.21 -7.87
C PHE A 20 -17.80 -20.70 -7.02
N ARG A 21 -17.93 -19.38 -6.82
CA ARG A 21 -19.02 -18.78 -6.05
C ARG A 21 -19.98 -18.02 -6.97
N LYS A 22 -21.26 -18.00 -6.59
CA LYS A 22 -22.28 -17.21 -7.29
C LYS A 22 -22.13 -15.73 -6.92
N GLU A 23 -22.41 -14.85 -7.86
CA GLU A 23 -22.31 -13.41 -7.66
C GLU A 23 -23.21 -12.92 -6.51
N GLU A 24 -24.41 -13.49 -6.37
CA GLU A 24 -25.37 -13.19 -5.29
C GLU A 24 -24.78 -13.43 -3.89
N GLU A 25 -23.86 -14.39 -3.74
CA GLU A 25 -23.27 -14.75 -2.44
C GLU A 25 -22.03 -13.91 -2.08
N LEU A 26 -21.51 -13.15 -3.04
CA LEU A 26 -20.32 -12.32 -2.85
C LEU A 26 -20.68 -10.97 -2.22
N LEU A 27 -19.84 -10.52 -1.28
CA LEU A 27 -19.89 -9.13 -0.82
C LEU A 27 -19.52 -8.18 -1.98
N PRO A 28 -20.00 -6.92 -1.98
CA PRO A 28 -19.68 -5.95 -3.02
C PRO A 28 -18.16 -5.79 -3.28
N SER A 29 -17.34 -5.80 -2.22
CA SER A 29 -15.88 -5.75 -2.33
C SER A 29 -15.31 -7.00 -2.99
N GLN A 30 -15.81 -8.19 -2.64
CA GLN A 30 -15.39 -9.46 -3.26
C GLN A 30 -15.76 -9.51 -4.74
N ARG A 31 -16.96 -9.04 -5.11
CA ARG A 31 -17.38 -8.95 -6.52
C ARG A 31 -16.45 -8.06 -7.33
N CYS A 32 -16.02 -6.94 -6.74
CA CYS A 32 -15.10 -6.03 -7.39
C CYS A 32 -13.75 -6.69 -7.67
N LEU A 33 -13.24 -7.53 -6.77
CA LEU A 33 -11.91 -8.16 -6.91
C LEU A 33 -11.94 -9.56 -7.54
N ALA A 34 -13.12 -10.16 -7.73
CA ALA A 34 -13.29 -11.51 -8.23
C ALA A 34 -12.67 -11.72 -9.62
N VAL A 35 -11.84 -12.76 -9.75
CA VAL A 35 -11.14 -13.12 -10.98
C VAL A 35 -11.92 -14.20 -11.71
N ARG A 36 -12.59 -13.83 -12.81
CA ARG A 36 -13.45 -14.75 -13.59
C ARG A 36 -12.73 -15.52 -14.70
N ARG A 37 -11.46 -15.21 -14.94
CA ARG A 37 -10.60 -15.87 -15.93
C ARG A 37 -9.30 -16.27 -15.27
N MET A 38 -8.89 -17.52 -15.46
CA MET A 38 -7.59 -18.01 -14.97
C MET A 38 -6.44 -17.17 -15.57
N PRO A 39 -5.55 -16.61 -14.72
CA PRO A 39 -4.33 -15.94 -15.17
C PRO A 39 -3.45 -16.90 -15.99
N SER A 40 -2.88 -16.40 -17.08
CA SER A 40 -1.78 -17.09 -17.76
C SER A 40 -0.53 -17.09 -16.88
N LEU A 41 0.42 -17.99 -17.17
CA LEU A 41 1.70 -18.04 -16.46
C LEU A 41 2.44 -16.70 -16.51
N LEU A 42 2.36 -16.00 -17.65
CA LEU A 42 3.00 -14.70 -17.83
C LEU A 42 2.36 -13.63 -16.94
N GLU A 43 1.03 -13.53 -16.92
CA GLU A 43 0.31 -12.57 -16.07
C GLU A 43 0.57 -12.84 -14.59
N TYR A 44 0.57 -14.11 -14.20
CA TYR A 44 0.89 -14.53 -12.83
C TYR A 44 2.31 -14.14 -12.42
N LEU A 45 3.31 -14.41 -13.27
CA LEU A 45 4.71 -14.04 -12.99
C LEU A 45 4.89 -12.52 -13.01
N SER A 46 4.26 -11.82 -13.95
CA SER A 46 4.29 -10.36 -14.03
C SER A 46 3.73 -9.73 -12.75
N TYR A 47 2.58 -10.23 -12.28
CA TYR A 47 1.98 -9.80 -11.03
C TYR A 47 2.92 -10.03 -9.84
N ASN A 48 3.43 -11.25 -9.66
CA ASN A 48 4.27 -11.58 -8.49
C ASN A 48 5.65 -10.91 -8.51
N CYS A 49 6.26 -10.77 -9.69
CA CYS A 49 7.60 -10.22 -9.87
C CYS A 49 7.62 -8.73 -10.24
N ASN A 50 6.49 -8.03 -10.09
CA ASN A 50 6.42 -6.58 -10.33
C ASN A 50 7.48 -5.82 -9.52
N PHE A 51 8.40 -5.15 -10.22
CA PHE A 51 9.56 -4.49 -9.60
C PHE A 51 9.16 -3.42 -8.58
N MET A 52 8.01 -2.75 -8.78
CA MET A 52 7.52 -1.68 -7.90
C MET A 52 7.11 -2.16 -6.51
N GLY A 53 6.92 -3.47 -6.30
CA GLY A 53 6.42 -4.02 -5.04
C GLY A 53 7.11 -5.31 -4.61
N ILE A 54 8.20 -5.71 -5.26
CA ILE A 54 8.86 -7.00 -4.99
C ILE A 54 9.60 -7.03 -3.63
N LEU A 55 10.24 -5.92 -3.24
CA LEU A 55 11.02 -5.81 -2.00
C LEU A 55 10.19 -5.25 -0.85
N ALA A 56 9.54 -4.11 -1.09
CA ALA A 56 8.61 -3.46 -0.19
C ALA A 56 7.57 -2.80 -1.09
N GLY A 57 6.30 -3.12 -0.87
CA GLY A 57 5.20 -2.71 -1.73
C GLY A 57 3.89 -2.82 -0.97
N PRO A 58 2.93 -1.91 -1.17
CA PRO A 58 1.58 -2.15 -0.72
C PRO A 58 1.04 -3.43 -1.39
N LEU A 59 0.22 -4.18 -0.64
CA LEU A 59 -0.56 -5.26 -1.23
C LEU A 59 -1.54 -4.65 -2.24
N CYS A 60 -1.49 -5.13 -3.48
CA CYS A 60 -2.42 -4.78 -4.54
C CYS A 60 -3.20 -6.03 -4.98
N SER A 61 -4.43 -5.86 -5.47
CA SER A 61 -5.19 -6.96 -6.06
C SER A 61 -4.64 -7.31 -7.45
N TYR A 62 -4.83 -8.57 -7.87
CA TYR A 62 -4.48 -9.00 -9.23
C TYR A 62 -5.29 -8.24 -10.29
N LYS A 63 -6.58 -7.96 -10.02
CA LYS A 63 -7.45 -7.27 -10.97
C LYS A 63 -6.99 -5.82 -11.21
N ASP A 64 -6.61 -5.11 -10.15
CA ASP A 64 -6.09 -3.76 -10.28
C ASP A 64 -4.77 -3.76 -11.06
N TYR A 65 -3.90 -4.73 -10.77
CA TYR A 65 -2.63 -4.89 -11.46
C TYR A 65 -2.81 -5.16 -12.96
N ILE A 66 -3.67 -6.10 -13.33
CA ILE A 66 -3.87 -6.44 -14.76
C ILE A 66 -4.49 -5.25 -15.51
N THR A 67 -5.47 -4.58 -14.88
CA THR A 67 -6.11 -3.38 -15.43
C THR A 67 -5.11 -2.25 -15.67
N PHE A 68 -4.13 -2.10 -14.77
CA PHE A 68 -3.04 -1.15 -14.92
C PHE A 68 -2.08 -1.48 -16.06
N ILE A 69 -1.56 -2.71 -16.13
CA ILE A 69 -0.59 -3.06 -17.18
C ILE A 69 -1.21 -3.08 -18.58
N GLU A 70 -2.52 -3.33 -18.68
CA GLU A 70 -3.26 -3.29 -19.94
C GLU A 70 -3.74 -1.88 -20.29
N GLY A 71 -3.45 -0.88 -19.45
CA GLY A 71 -3.81 0.53 -19.67
C GLY A 71 -5.32 0.82 -19.57
N ARG A 72 -6.11 -0.12 -19.02
CA ARG A 72 -7.57 0.02 -18.90
C ARG A 72 -8.02 0.76 -17.64
N SER A 73 -7.09 1.18 -16.78
CA SER A 73 -7.41 1.87 -15.52
C SER A 73 -8.26 3.12 -15.70
N TYR A 74 -8.12 3.82 -16.82
CA TYR A 74 -8.92 5.01 -17.14
C TYR A 74 -10.33 4.70 -17.66
N GLN A 75 -10.56 3.49 -18.18
CA GLN A 75 -11.84 3.09 -18.76
C GLN A 75 -12.85 2.65 -17.70
N LEU A 76 -12.39 2.05 -16.59
CA LEU A 76 -13.28 1.57 -15.52
C LEU A 76 -14.05 2.72 -14.85
N THR A 77 -13.40 3.89 -14.71
CA THR A 77 -13.98 5.09 -14.10
C THR A 77 -15.13 5.68 -14.93
N GLN A 78 -15.20 5.39 -16.24
CA GLN A 78 -16.32 5.81 -17.08
C GLN A 78 -17.58 4.95 -16.86
N SER A 79 -17.41 3.68 -16.47
CA SER A 79 -18.52 2.72 -16.39
C SER A 79 -19.31 2.80 -15.08
N GLU A 80 -18.71 3.26 -13.98
CA GLU A 80 -19.42 3.38 -12.69
C GLU A 80 -20.24 4.68 -12.57
N ALA A 81 -19.97 5.67 -13.43
CA ALA A 81 -20.57 7.00 -13.32
C ALA A 81 -21.87 7.18 -14.09
N ASN A 82 -22.15 6.45 -15.19
CA ASN A 82 -23.36 6.67 -15.98
C ASN A 82 -23.73 5.47 -16.87
N GLY A 83 -24.93 4.90 -16.66
CA GLY A 83 -25.66 4.12 -17.67
C GLY A 83 -26.22 4.99 -18.82
N LYS A 84 -25.53 6.09 -19.14
CA LYS A 84 -25.83 7.01 -20.24
C LYS A 84 -24.52 7.44 -20.85
N GLU A 85 -24.36 7.10 -22.13
CA GLU A 85 -23.31 7.61 -23.00
C GLU A 85 -23.31 9.15 -22.98
N GLU A 86 -22.12 9.74 -23.19
CA GLU A 86 -21.76 11.17 -23.12
C GLU A 86 -21.23 11.58 -21.74
N ILE A 87 -19.96 11.95 -21.56
CA ILE A 87 -19.25 13.07 -22.21
C ILE A 87 -17.75 12.75 -22.33
N LYS A 88 -17.19 13.03 -23.52
CA LYS A 88 -15.74 13.10 -23.76
C LYS A 88 -15.12 14.18 -22.88
N TYR A 89 -14.39 13.78 -21.86
CA TYR A 89 -13.27 14.60 -21.39
C TYR A 89 -12.03 14.06 -22.09
N GLU A 90 -11.35 14.90 -22.86
CA GLU A 90 -9.91 14.74 -23.10
C GLU A 90 -9.24 14.77 -21.71
N GLN A 91 -9.24 13.63 -21.01
CA GLN A 91 -8.68 13.52 -19.67
C GLN A 91 -7.17 13.51 -19.82
N THR A 92 -6.58 14.71 -19.76
CA THR A 92 -5.16 14.91 -19.53
C THR A 92 -4.72 14.01 -18.37
N ASP A 93 -3.74 13.15 -18.63
CA ASP A 93 -3.12 12.31 -17.62
C ASP A 93 -2.78 13.16 -16.39
N PRO A 94 -3.40 12.88 -15.22
CA PRO A 94 -3.14 13.66 -14.03
C PRO A 94 -1.67 13.51 -13.68
N SER A 95 -0.98 14.62 -13.46
CA SER A 95 0.43 14.56 -13.10
C SER A 95 0.59 13.90 -11.73
N PRO A 96 1.35 12.80 -11.61
CA PRO A 96 1.63 12.15 -10.32
C PRO A 96 2.51 13.01 -9.42
N ASN A 97 3.14 14.06 -9.96
CA ASN A 97 4.23 14.80 -9.33
C ASN A 97 3.85 15.37 -7.96
N ILE A 98 2.64 15.91 -7.81
CA ILE A 98 2.18 16.48 -6.53
C ILE A 98 2.02 15.38 -5.47
N ALA A 99 1.35 14.29 -5.82
CA ALA A 99 1.12 13.17 -4.90
C ALA A 99 2.45 12.48 -4.51
N VAL A 100 3.35 12.32 -5.48
CA VAL A 100 4.69 11.77 -5.24
C VAL A 100 5.49 12.72 -4.35
N ALA A 101 5.50 14.03 -4.63
CA ALA A 101 6.23 15.01 -3.82
C ALA A 101 5.74 15.02 -2.35
N GLN A 102 4.42 14.97 -2.13
CA GLN A 102 3.86 14.86 -0.78
C GLN A 102 4.35 13.60 -0.05
N LYS A 103 4.32 12.44 -0.71
CA LYS A 103 4.82 11.19 -0.12
C LYS A 103 6.33 11.22 0.12
N LEU A 104 7.10 11.87 -0.75
CA LEU A 104 8.55 12.05 -0.56
C LEU A 104 8.87 12.95 0.64
N VAL A 105 8.09 14.00 0.88
CA VAL A 105 8.22 14.82 2.10
C VAL A 105 7.98 13.97 3.35
N VAL A 106 6.94 13.14 3.37
CA VAL A 106 6.65 12.22 4.48
C VAL A 106 7.78 11.20 4.67
N CYS A 107 8.36 10.69 3.58
CA CYS A 107 9.54 9.83 3.64
C CYS A 107 10.73 10.55 4.29
N GLY A 108 11.02 11.78 3.85
CA GLY A 108 12.09 12.60 4.39
C GLY A 108 11.94 12.87 5.88
N LEU A 109 10.73 13.25 6.32
CA LEU A 109 10.41 13.47 7.73
C LEU A 109 10.54 12.17 8.56
N SER A 110 10.03 11.04 8.05
CA SER A 110 10.12 9.75 8.74
C SER A 110 11.57 9.28 8.88
N LEU A 111 12.39 9.48 7.85
CA LEU A 111 13.81 9.15 7.87
C LEU A 111 14.60 10.05 8.82
N LEU A 112 14.37 11.36 8.76
CA LEU A 112 15.00 12.34 9.67
C LEU A 112 14.69 11.99 11.13
N PHE A 113 13.42 11.72 11.42
CA PHE A 113 12.97 11.32 12.74
C PHE A 113 13.61 10.00 13.16
N HIS A 114 13.66 8.98 12.29
CA HIS A 114 14.36 7.73 12.57
C HIS A 114 15.83 7.97 12.93
N MET A 115 16.56 8.73 12.11
CA MET A 115 18.00 8.99 12.34
C MET A 115 18.26 9.79 13.62
N THR A 116 17.33 10.64 14.04
CA THR A 116 17.44 11.43 15.27
C THR A 116 17.10 10.58 16.49
N VAL A 117 15.94 9.92 16.48
CA VAL A 117 15.41 9.21 17.65
C VAL A 117 16.09 7.87 17.89
N SER A 118 16.50 7.14 16.83
CA SER A 118 17.23 5.88 17.00
C SER A 118 18.63 6.07 17.61
N LYS A 119 19.22 7.28 17.52
CA LYS A 119 20.44 7.62 18.26
C LYS A 119 20.18 7.88 19.75
N THR A 120 19.04 8.48 20.07
CA THR A 120 18.65 8.82 21.45
C THR A 120 18.11 7.61 22.22
N PHE A 121 17.40 6.70 21.54
CA PHE A 121 16.76 5.52 22.12
C PHE A 121 17.11 4.24 21.34
N PRO A 122 18.37 3.76 21.43
CA PRO A 122 18.77 2.51 20.78
C PRO A 122 18.00 1.32 21.36
N VAL A 123 17.44 0.49 20.49
CA VAL A 123 16.68 -0.71 20.91
C VAL A 123 17.60 -1.71 21.60
N GLU A 124 18.87 -1.73 21.23
CA GLU A 124 19.92 -2.60 21.76
C GLU A 124 20.16 -2.37 23.25
N TYR A 125 19.87 -1.18 23.77
CA TYR A 125 20.04 -0.91 25.21
C TYR A 125 19.06 -1.71 26.08
N ASN A 126 17.95 -2.21 25.53
CA ASN A 126 17.04 -3.09 26.27
C ASN A 126 17.66 -4.43 26.67
N ILE A 127 18.63 -4.91 25.89
CA ILE A 127 19.29 -6.20 26.11
C ILE A 127 20.63 -6.06 26.83
N ASP A 128 21.06 -4.83 27.12
CA ASP A 128 22.32 -4.53 27.79
C ASP A 128 22.36 -5.12 29.21
N ASP A 129 23.47 -5.78 29.55
CA ASP A 129 23.61 -6.49 30.83
C ASP A 129 23.57 -5.54 32.04
N GLN A 130 24.14 -4.35 31.89
CA GLN A 130 24.18 -3.35 32.95
C GLN A 130 22.79 -2.73 33.15
N PHE A 131 22.06 -2.42 32.07
CA PHE A 131 20.68 -1.95 32.17
C PHE A 131 19.75 -3.00 32.79
N ARG A 132 19.91 -4.27 32.42
CA ARG A 132 19.13 -5.37 33.00
C ARG A 132 19.42 -5.60 34.48
N ALA A 133 20.67 -5.43 34.91
CA ALA A 133 21.06 -5.61 36.30
C ALA A 133 20.65 -4.43 37.20
N THR A 134 20.75 -3.20 36.70
CA THR A 134 20.63 -1.99 37.53
C THR A 134 19.25 -1.31 37.47
N ALA A 135 18.53 -1.40 36.35
CA ALA A 135 17.28 -0.67 36.18
C ALA A 135 16.09 -1.29 36.94
N SER A 136 15.22 -0.43 37.46
CA SER A 136 13.95 -0.86 38.06
C SER A 136 13.00 -1.46 37.01
N PHE A 137 12.12 -2.36 37.44
CA PHE A 137 11.17 -3.02 36.53
C PHE A 137 10.28 -2.03 35.73
N PRO A 138 9.71 -0.97 36.34
CA PRO A 138 8.98 0.05 35.58
C PRO A 138 9.83 0.78 34.54
N THR A 139 11.07 1.13 34.89
CA THR A 139 12.00 1.80 33.96
C THR A 139 12.28 0.93 32.73
N LYS A 140 12.42 -0.39 32.90
CA LYS A 140 12.59 -1.34 31.80
C LYS A 140 11.40 -1.34 30.85
N ILE A 141 10.18 -1.37 31.39
CA ILE A 141 8.95 -1.35 30.58
C ILE A 141 8.82 -0.05 29.80
N ILE A 142 9.03 1.09 30.47
CA ILE A 142 8.92 2.42 29.82
C ILE A 142 9.97 2.56 28.72
N TYR A 143 11.22 2.19 29.00
CA TYR A 143 12.29 2.27 28.02
C TYR A 143 12.06 1.33 26.84
N LEU A 144 11.59 0.10 27.10
CA LEU A 144 11.21 -0.86 26.06
C LEU A 144 10.13 -0.29 25.15
N TYR A 145 9.09 0.30 25.74
CA TYR A 145 8.02 0.91 24.96
C TYR A 145 8.54 2.06 24.08
N LEU A 146 9.27 3.01 24.68
CA LEU A 146 9.79 4.18 23.95
C LEU A 146 10.79 3.81 22.86
N SER A 147 11.71 2.87 23.12
CA SER A 147 12.69 2.40 22.14
C SER A 147 12.03 1.63 20.99
N LEU A 148 11.01 0.82 21.24
CA LEU A 148 10.25 0.16 20.18
C LEU A 148 9.46 1.16 19.34
N MET A 149 8.86 2.19 19.95
CA MET A 149 8.22 3.29 19.21
C MET A 149 9.24 4.05 18.35
N ALA A 150 10.43 4.34 18.89
CA ALA A 150 11.53 4.98 18.18
C ALA A 150 12.03 4.20 16.95
N ALA A 151 11.81 2.88 16.94
CA ALA A 151 12.21 2.00 15.84
C ALA A 151 11.16 1.89 14.72
N ARG A 152 9.90 2.30 14.94
CA ARG A 152 8.82 2.22 13.93
C ARG A 152 9.00 3.11 12.68
N PRO A 153 9.54 4.35 12.77
CA PRO A 153 9.62 5.28 11.66
C PRO A 153 10.36 4.76 10.42
N LYS A 154 11.32 3.84 10.58
CA LYS A 154 12.00 3.18 9.45
C LYS A 154 11.04 2.38 8.55
N TYR A 155 9.99 1.81 9.14
CA TYR A 155 8.95 1.09 8.39
C TYR A 155 8.03 2.05 7.66
N TYR A 156 7.67 3.19 8.28
CA TYR A 156 6.90 4.23 7.60
C TYR A 156 7.65 4.79 6.40
N PHE A 157 8.95 5.05 6.55
CA PHE A 157 9.80 5.42 5.43
C PHE A 157 9.73 4.39 4.29
N ALA A 158 9.99 3.10 4.57
CA ALA A 158 10.00 2.06 3.55
C ALA A 158 8.64 1.88 2.85
N TRP A 159 7.55 1.90 3.61
CA TRP A 159 6.20 1.74 3.07
C TRP A 159 5.72 2.98 2.30
N THR A 160 5.95 4.19 2.80
CA THR A 160 5.60 5.41 2.07
C THR A 160 6.44 5.56 0.80
N LEU A 161 7.71 5.17 0.83
CA LEU A 161 8.56 5.19 -0.36
C LEU A 161 8.06 4.20 -1.42
N ALA A 162 7.65 3.01 -1.00
CA ALA A 162 7.05 2.04 -1.90
C ALA A 162 5.77 2.58 -2.54
N GLU A 163 4.88 3.20 -1.76
CA GLU A 163 3.70 3.87 -2.30
C GLU A 163 4.07 4.99 -3.29
N ALA A 164 5.10 5.81 -2.98
CA ALA A 164 5.56 6.88 -3.86
C ALA A 164 6.07 6.34 -5.21
N ILE A 165 6.80 5.22 -5.22
CA ILE A 165 7.29 4.58 -6.44
C ILE A 165 6.12 4.10 -7.32
N ASN A 166 5.10 3.47 -6.71
CA ASN A 166 3.94 3.00 -7.46
C ASN A 166 3.09 4.17 -7.99
N ASN A 167 2.97 5.26 -7.24
CA ASN A 167 2.30 6.48 -7.71
C ASN A 167 3.09 7.14 -8.85
N ALA A 168 4.42 7.17 -8.77
CA ALA A 168 5.27 7.71 -9.83
C ALA A 168 5.14 6.91 -11.14
N ALA A 169 4.88 5.61 -11.04
CA ALA A 169 4.60 4.75 -12.19
C ALA A 169 3.15 4.82 -12.68
N GLY A 170 2.26 5.58 -12.03
CA GLY A 170 0.85 5.70 -12.40
C GLY A 170 -0.09 4.67 -11.76
N PHE A 171 0.44 3.64 -11.08
CA PHE A 171 -0.38 2.55 -10.53
C PHE A 171 -1.23 2.96 -9.32
N GLY A 172 -0.92 4.08 -8.68
CA GLY A 172 -1.67 4.57 -7.51
C GLY A 172 -2.95 5.34 -7.82
N PHE A 173 -3.29 5.58 -9.09
CA PHE A 173 -4.41 6.43 -9.47
C PHE A 173 -5.75 5.69 -9.36
N ARG A 174 -6.67 6.23 -8.55
CA ARG A 174 -8.02 5.67 -8.35
C ARG A 174 -9.07 6.27 -9.28
N GLY A 175 -8.88 7.52 -9.67
CA GLY A 175 -9.87 8.30 -10.42
C GLY A 175 -9.99 9.73 -9.90
N TYR A 176 -11.04 10.42 -10.33
CA TYR A 176 -11.34 11.78 -9.90
C TYR A 176 -12.50 11.78 -8.89
N ASP A 177 -12.45 12.69 -7.92
CA ASP A 177 -13.61 13.01 -7.09
C ASP A 177 -14.71 13.72 -7.90
N LYS A 178 -15.89 13.87 -7.31
CA LYS A 178 -17.00 14.70 -7.81
C LYS A 178 -16.58 16.13 -8.15
N ASN A 179 -15.51 16.61 -7.51
CA ASN A 179 -14.93 17.94 -7.70
C ASN A 179 -13.82 17.98 -8.77
N GLY A 180 -13.52 16.87 -9.45
CA GLY A 180 -12.46 16.80 -10.47
C GLY A 180 -11.03 16.73 -9.92
N VAL A 181 -10.85 16.45 -8.61
CA VAL A 181 -9.52 16.31 -8.00
C VAL A 181 -9.03 14.86 -8.16
N PRO A 182 -7.78 14.64 -8.65
CA PRO A 182 -7.23 13.29 -8.82
C PRO A 182 -6.88 12.63 -7.49
N HIS A 183 -7.35 11.41 -7.27
CA HIS A 183 -7.05 10.60 -6.11
C HIS A 183 -5.96 9.56 -6.38
N TRP A 184 -4.91 9.61 -5.58
CA TRP A 184 -3.70 8.77 -5.68
C TRP A 184 -3.57 7.78 -4.52
N ASP A 185 -4.70 7.21 -4.10
CA ASP A 185 -4.85 6.35 -2.93
C ASP A 185 -5.25 4.91 -3.26
N LEU A 186 -5.23 4.48 -4.53
CA LEU A 186 -5.72 3.15 -4.95
C LEU A 186 -5.08 2.01 -4.15
N ILE A 187 -3.76 2.10 -3.96
CA ILE A 187 -2.96 1.11 -3.23
C ILE A 187 -2.37 1.69 -1.94
N SER A 188 -2.95 2.77 -1.41
CA SER A 188 -2.46 3.37 -0.16
C SER A 188 -2.91 2.54 1.04
N ASN A 189 -1.98 1.80 1.61
CA ASN A 189 -2.22 0.92 2.75
C ASN A 189 -1.72 1.51 4.07
N LEU A 190 -0.85 2.54 4.02
CA LEU A 190 -0.31 3.17 5.22
C LEU A 190 -1.04 4.45 5.61
N ARG A 191 -1.64 4.48 6.81
CA ARG A 191 -2.15 5.70 7.45
C ARG A 191 -1.46 5.90 8.80
N ILE A 192 -0.35 6.65 8.79
CA ILE A 192 0.54 6.82 9.96
C ILE A 192 -0.23 7.30 11.20
N LEU A 193 -1.07 8.34 11.06
CA LEU A 193 -1.84 8.90 12.18
C LEU A 193 -2.82 7.89 12.78
N HIS A 194 -3.45 7.06 11.95
CA HIS A 194 -4.36 6.03 12.43
C HIS A 194 -3.61 4.92 13.17
N ILE A 195 -2.37 4.62 12.79
CA ILE A 195 -1.57 3.57 13.44
C ILE A 195 -1.02 4.04 14.79
N GLU A 196 -0.65 5.31 14.91
CA GLU A 196 -0.03 5.84 16.14
C GLU A 196 -1.06 6.28 17.19
N VAL A 197 -2.30 6.57 16.80
CA VAL A 197 -3.35 7.11 17.69
C VAL A 197 -4.49 6.11 17.95
N SER A 198 -4.44 4.91 17.37
CA SER A 198 -5.39 3.81 17.63
C SER A 198 -4.98 2.96 18.82
#